data_AF-A0A3B3ZCH5-F1
#
_entry.id   AF-A0A3B3ZCH5-F1
#
_cell.length_a   1.000
_cell.length_b   1.000
_cell.length_c   1.000
_cell.angle_alpha   90.00
_cell.angle_beta   90.00
_cell.angle_gamma   90.00
#
_symmetry.space_group_name_H-M   'P 1'
#
loop_
_entity.id
_entity.type
_entity.pdbx_description
1 polymer ?
#
loop_
_entity_poly.entity_id
_entity_poly.type
_entity_poly.pdbx_seq_one_letter_code
_entity_poly.pdbx_strand_id
1 'polypeptide(L)'
;DFYYSDINFKSNCNHTIHDTKVSLFLDGLEEDGTPFETQTLSNKIPDTSEGDAMWVGLSSNGSNQFIGHMQDFRFYPATLTNREIVELYSGILPKVHVQSECRCPPTHPRIHPLVERYCIPNAVEDTTNDRTPRLNENTHPLSYLNDQDMGTMWLSRVMSTQELDEGLTVSVDLLNGQYQV
;
A
#
# COMPACT_ATOMS: atom_id res chain seq x y z
N ASP A 1 30.23 16.02 2.11
CA ASP A 1 29.04 16.85 1.86
C ASP A 1 28.18 16.17 0.81
N PHE A 2 27.19 15.39 1.25
CA PHE A 2 26.31 14.66 0.33
C PHE A 2 25.23 15.60 -0.17
N TYR A 3 25.25 15.77 -1.48
CA TYR A 3 24.34 16.58 -2.26
C TYR A 3 22.93 16.03 -2.11
N TYR A 4 21.99 16.91 -1.76
CA TYR A 4 20.57 16.69 -2.01
C TYR A 4 20.42 16.71 -3.54
N SER A 5 20.59 15.54 -4.17
CA SER A 5 20.50 15.44 -5.61
C SER A 5 19.06 15.72 -6.01
N ASP A 6 18.93 16.70 -6.89
CA ASP A 6 17.75 16.98 -7.69
C ASP A 6 16.97 15.68 -7.94
N ILE A 7 15.73 15.63 -7.49
CA ILE A 7 14.77 14.63 -7.95
C ILE A 7 14.57 14.95 -9.43
N ASN A 8 15.43 14.38 -10.27
CA ASN A 8 15.29 14.38 -11.71
C ASN A 8 14.02 13.62 -12.01
N PHE A 9 12.94 14.37 -12.26
CA PHE A 9 11.68 13.83 -12.73
C PHE A 9 11.90 13.29 -14.14
N LYS A 10 12.25 12.02 -14.24
CA LYS A 10 11.89 11.21 -15.42
C LYS A 10 10.39 10.97 -15.36
N SER A 11 9.76 11.06 -16.52
CA SER A 11 8.36 10.68 -16.72
C SER A 11 8.12 9.28 -16.13
N ASN A 12 7.14 9.17 -15.21
CA ASN A 12 6.68 7.98 -14.46
C ASN A 12 7.32 7.66 -13.10
N CYS A 13 8.04 8.58 -12.45
CA CYS A 13 8.54 8.34 -11.08
C CYS A 13 7.52 8.72 -10.01
N ASN A 14 7.07 7.75 -9.19
CA ASN A 14 6.32 8.03 -7.96
C ASN A 14 7.27 7.97 -6.75
N HIS A 15 7.09 8.87 -5.78
CA HIS A 15 7.82 8.85 -4.52
C HIS A 15 6.88 9.02 -3.34
N THR A 16 7.21 8.38 -2.22
CA THR A 16 6.43 8.47 -0.99
C THR A 16 7.36 8.71 0.20
N ILE A 17 6.99 9.66 1.05
CA ILE A 17 7.74 10.01 2.27
C ILE A 17 6.88 9.68 3.48
N HIS A 18 7.42 8.94 4.43
CA HIS A 18 6.83 8.77 5.75
C HIS A 18 7.89 8.94 6.84
N ASP A 19 7.70 9.93 7.70
CA ASP A 19 8.61 10.26 8.81
C ASP A 19 10.04 10.58 8.34
N THR A 20 10.90 9.56 8.24
CA THR A 20 12.26 9.66 7.70
C THR A 20 12.52 8.67 6.58
N LYS A 21 11.53 7.90 6.09
CA LYS A 21 11.72 6.95 4.99
C LYS A 21 11.19 7.52 3.69
N VAL A 22 11.98 7.40 2.61
CA VAL A 22 11.61 7.78 1.24
C VAL A 22 11.71 6.56 0.35
N SER A 23 10.64 6.23 -0.37
CA SER A 23 10.63 5.14 -1.35
C SER A 23 10.49 5.71 -2.76
N LEU A 24 11.31 5.21 -3.69
CA LEU A 24 11.29 5.53 -5.11
C LEU A 24 10.71 4.36 -5.89
N PHE A 25 9.76 4.66 -6.76
CA PHE A 25 9.09 3.72 -7.64
C PHE A 25 9.28 4.17 -9.09
N LEU A 26 9.72 3.26 -9.95
CA LEU A 26 9.89 3.46 -11.38
C LEU A 26 8.92 2.53 -12.09
N ASP A 27 7.97 3.07 -12.85
CA ASP A 27 6.96 2.29 -13.58
C ASP A 27 6.17 1.29 -12.70
N GLY A 28 5.94 1.63 -11.43
CA GLY A 28 5.19 0.81 -10.47
C GLY A 28 6.08 0.14 -9.42
N LEU A 29 5.79 -1.13 -9.11
CA LEU A 29 6.58 -1.95 -8.18
C LEU A 29 7.53 -2.86 -8.98
N GLU A 30 8.63 -3.27 -8.35
CA GLU A 30 9.48 -4.35 -8.84
C GLU A 30 8.72 -5.70 -8.82
N GLU A 31 9.29 -6.74 -9.45
CA GLU A 31 8.67 -8.07 -9.56
C GLU A 31 8.35 -8.71 -8.19
N ASP A 32 9.13 -8.38 -7.17
CA ASP A 32 8.96 -8.83 -5.79
C ASP A 32 7.99 -7.95 -4.96
N GLY A 33 7.32 -6.97 -5.59
CA GLY A 33 6.37 -6.07 -4.94
C GLY A 33 7.02 -4.96 -4.11
N THR A 34 8.32 -4.73 -4.27
CA THR A 34 9.09 -3.71 -3.55
C THR A 34 9.29 -2.44 -4.39
N PRO A 35 9.59 -1.29 -3.76
CA PRO A 35 10.09 -0.12 -4.49
C PRO A 35 11.46 -0.40 -5.11
N PHE A 36 11.77 0.31 -6.20
CA PHE A 36 13.11 0.31 -6.81
C PHE A 36 14.20 0.65 -5.77
N GLU A 37 13.93 1.64 -4.91
CA GLU A 37 14.83 1.97 -3.79
C GLU A 37 14.04 2.53 -2.60
N THR A 38 14.56 2.33 -1.39
CA THR A 38 14.09 3.06 -0.20
C THR A 38 15.27 3.53 0.63
N GLN A 39 15.28 4.81 0.96
CA GLN A 39 16.31 5.45 1.78
C GLN A 39 15.74 5.95 3.09
N THR A 40 16.59 5.95 4.12
CA THR A 40 16.28 6.57 5.41
C THR A 40 17.02 7.90 5.51
N LEU A 41 16.26 8.98 5.62
CA LEU A 41 16.72 10.34 5.85
C LEU A 41 17.34 10.47 7.23
N SER A 42 18.36 11.32 7.35
CA SER A 42 19.01 11.60 8.62
C SER A 42 18.09 12.30 9.63
N ASN A 43 17.09 13.04 9.15
CA ASN A 43 16.12 13.79 9.95
C ASN A 43 14.77 13.83 9.23
N LYS A 44 13.71 14.16 9.98
CA LYS A 44 12.38 14.43 9.41
C LYS A 44 12.43 15.64 8.48
N ILE A 45 11.62 15.61 7.43
CA ILE A 45 11.39 16.81 6.62
C ILE A 45 10.44 17.71 7.42
N PRO A 46 10.80 18.96 7.71
CA PRO A 46 9.93 19.87 8.43
C PRO A 46 8.66 20.13 7.63
N ASP A 47 7.51 20.16 8.30
CA ASP A 47 6.25 20.53 7.68
C ASP A 47 6.35 21.96 7.13
N THR A 48 5.85 22.15 5.91
CA THR A 48 5.78 23.48 5.30
C THR A 48 4.76 24.33 6.04
N SER A 49 5.12 25.58 6.32
CA SER A 49 4.27 26.58 6.95
C SER A 49 3.24 27.18 5.97
N GLU A 50 2.18 27.78 6.51
CA GLU A 50 1.21 28.53 5.71
C GLU A 50 1.93 29.67 4.95
N GLY A 51 2.02 29.57 3.62
CA GLY A 51 2.68 30.54 2.76
C GLY A 51 3.93 30.02 2.03
N ASP A 52 4.38 28.79 2.32
CA ASP A 52 5.47 28.17 1.57
C ASP A 52 5.05 27.80 0.14
N ALA A 53 5.91 28.10 -0.83
CA ALA A 53 5.68 27.81 -2.24
C ALA A 53 6.44 26.55 -2.66
N MET A 54 5.72 25.60 -3.28
CA MET A 54 6.33 24.46 -3.96
C MET A 54 6.79 24.89 -5.35
N TRP A 55 8.07 24.65 -5.65
CA TRP A 55 8.66 24.89 -6.96
C TRP A 55 8.98 23.56 -7.62
N VAL A 56 8.54 23.39 -8.86
CA VAL A 56 8.78 22.18 -9.66
C VAL A 56 9.59 22.54 -10.88
N GLY A 57 10.63 21.77 -11.18
CA GLY A 57 11.49 22.01 -12.33
C GLY A 57 12.48 23.16 -12.15
N LEU A 58 12.85 23.49 -10.91
CA LEU A 58 13.97 24.38 -10.59
C LEU A 58 15.05 23.60 -9.84
N SER A 59 16.32 23.92 -10.09
CA SER A 59 17.41 23.40 -9.28
C SER A 59 17.33 23.91 -7.85
N SER A 60 17.97 23.21 -6.91
CA SER A 60 18.00 23.57 -5.48
C SER A 60 18.45 25.02 -5.19
N ASN A 61 19.29 25.59 -6.04
CA ASN A 61 19.76 26.98 -5.95
C ASN A 61 18.98 27.97 -6.86
N GLY A 62 17.91 27.51 -7.53
CA GLY A 62 17.07 28.30 -8.44
C GLY A 62 17.75 28.76 -9.73
N SER A 63 19.01 28.39 -9.97
CA SER A 63 19.79 28.89 -11.11
C SER A 63 19.46 28.22 -12.44
N ASN A 64 18.98 26.98 -12.42
CA ASN A 64 18.67 26.20 -13.60
C ASN A 64 17.22 25.75 -13.59
N GLN A 65 16.63 25.68 -14.78
CA GLN A 65 15.31 25.11 -15.01
C GLN A 65 15.46 23.69 -15.56
N PHE A 66 14.51 22.83 -15.24
CA PHE A 66 14.42 21.49 -15.80
C PHE A 66 14.20 21.57 -17.31
N ILE A 67 15.04 20.88 -18.08
CA ILE A 67 14.93 20.79 -19.53
C ILE A 67 14.42 19.39 -19.89
N GLY A 68 13.12 19.29 -20.15
CA GLY A 68 12.47 18.03 -20.50
C GLY A 68 10.95 18.16 -20.50
N HIS A 69 10.26 17.04 -20.75
CA HIS A 69 8.81 16.96 -20.62
C HIS A 69 8.43 16.41 -19.25
N MET A 70 7.53 17.11 -18.57
CA MET A 70 6.89 16.65 -17.34
C MET A 70 5.39 16.64 -17.58
N GLN A 71 4.75 15.54 -17.25
CA GLN A 71 3.31 15.38 -17.33
C GLN A 71 2.81 14.68 -16.07
N ASP A 72 1.54 14.90 -15.76
CA ASP A 72 0.82 14.26 -14.66
C ASP A 72 1.51 14.40 -13.29
N PHE A 73 2.05 15.59 -13.01
CA PHE A 73 2.62 15.91 -11.71
C PHE A 73 1.51 15.94 -10.65
N ARG A 74 1.63 15.09 -9.64
CA ARG A 74 0.69 15.00 -8.52
C ARG A 74 1.44 15.02 -7.20
N PHE A 75 0.86 15.73 -6.23
CA PHE A 75 1.31 15.72 -4.86
C PHE A 75 0.19 15.21 -3.96
N TYR A 76 0.53 14.28 -3.06
CA TYR A 76 -0.41 13.71 -2.12
C TYR A 76 -0.02 14.13 -0.71
N PRO A 77 -0.97 14.62 0.11
CA PRO A 77 -0.70 15.02 1.49
C PRO A 77 -0.49 13.82 2.43
N ALA A 78 -0.48 12.60 1.89
CA ALA A 78 -0.28 11.36 2.61
C ALA A 78 0.63 10.42 1.81
N THR A 79 1.38 9.60 2.53
CA THR A 79 2.18 8.52 1.95
C THR A 79 1.25 7.50 1.28
N LEU A 80 1.49 7.21 0.01
CA LEU A 80 0.75 6.17 -0.70
C LEU A 80 1.26 4.78 -0.32
N THR A 81 0.37 3.80 -0.34
CA THR A 81 0.70 2.38 -0.18
C THR A 81 1.24 1.79 -1.49
N ASN A 82 1.97 0.67 -1.44
CA ASN A 82 2.50 0.03 -2.65
C ASN A 82 1.37 -0.36 -3.63
N ARG A 83 0.20 -0.75 -3.13
CA ARG A 83 -0.98 -1.05 -3.98
C ARG A 83 -1.55 0.19 -4.66
N GLU A 84 -1.50 1.35 -4.02
CA GLU A 84 -1.92 2.62 -4.63
C GLU A 84 -0.90 3.08 -5.68
N ILE A 85 0.40 2.80 -5.49
CA ILE A 85 1.40 3.03 -6.53
C ILE A 85 1.08 2.21 -7.79
N VAL A 86 0.70 0.94 -7.63
CA VAL A 86 0.24 0.11 -8.77
C VAL A 86 -1.04 0.66 -9.38
N GLU A 87 -1.99 1.12 -8.57
CA GLU A 87 -3.24 1.74 -9.05
C GLU A 87 -2.96 3.01 -9.87
N LEU A 88 -2.02 3.85 -9.42
CA LEU A 88 -1.63 5.05 -10.16
C LEU A 88 -0.96 4.72 -11.50
N TYR A 89 -0.12 3.68 -11.53
CA TYR A 89 0.58 3.28 -12.75
C TYR A 89 -0.34 2.57 -13.76
N SER A 90 -1.20 1.66 -13.27
CA SER A 90 -2.02 0.78 -14.13
C SER A 90 -3.47 1.24 -14.31
N GLY A 91 -3.95 2.16 -13.48
CA GLY A 91 -5.37 2.53 -13.38
C GLY A 91 -6.24 1.50 -12.65
N ILE A 92 -5.66 0.42 -12.13
CA ILE A 92 -6.39 -0.68 -11.49
C ILE A 92 -5.78 -0.94 -10.11
N LEU A 93 -6.62 -0.88 -9.07
CA LEU A 93 -6.21 -1.32 -7.74
C LEU A 93 -6.05 -2.85 -7.71
N PRO A 94 -4.85 -3.40 -7.40
CA PRO A 94 -4.67 -4.85 -7.35
C PRO A 94 -5.60 -5.47 -6.32
N LYS A 95 -6.37 -6.48 -6.71
CA LYS A 95 -7.25 -7.20 -5.77
C LYS A 95 -6.42 -8.08 -4.83
N VAL A 96 -6.88 -8.16 -3.59
CA VAL A 96 -6.36 -9.07 -2.57
C VAL A 96 -7.51 -9.90 -2.01
N HIS A 97 -7.20 -11.08 -1.45
CA HIS A 97 -8.22 -12.06 -1.13
C HIS A 97 -9.22 -11.56 -0.08
N VAL A 98 -8.71 -10.91 0.97
CA VAL A 98 -9.52 -10.41 2.07
C VAL A 98 -9.66 -8.89 1.93
N GLN A 99 -10.89 -8.37 1.89
CA GLN A 99 -11.17 -6.92 2.02
C GLN A 99 -10.23 -6.05 1.17
N SER A 100 -10.37 -6.15 -0.16
CA SER A 100 -9.49 -5.49 -1.13
C SER A 100 -9.41 -3.97 -0.95
N GLU A 101 -10.51 -3.36 -0.56
CA GLU A 101 -10.68 -1.94 -0.30
C GLU A 101 -9.84 -1.44 0.89
N CYS A 102 -9.47 -2.31 1.83
CA CYS A 102 -8.70 -1.92 3.00
C CYS A 102 -7.23 -1.68 2.65
N ARG A 103 -6.77 -0.47 2.97
CA ARG A 103 -5.40 0.01 2.76
C ARG A 103 -4.49 -0.37 3.92
N CYS A 104 -3.20 -0.52 3.64
CA CYS A 104 -2.18 -0.53 4.67
C CYS A 104 -1.93 0.87 5.25
N PRO A 105 -1.43 0.99 6.49
CA PRO A 105 -1.07 2.29 7.05
C PRO A 105 0.21 2.84 6.40
N PRO A 106 0.40 4.18 6.38
CA PRO A 106 1.59 4.84 5.84
C PRO A 106 2.94 4.33 6.38
N THR A 107 2.97 3.88 7.64
CA THR A 107 4.16 3.32 8.29
C THR A 107 4.58 1.96 7.70
N HIS A 108 3.61 1.21 7.17
CA HIS A 108 3.79 -0.15 6.66
C HIS A 108 3.10 -0.28 5.29
N PRO A 109 3.57 0.38 4.23
CA PRO A 109 2.82 0.53 2.99
C PRO A 109 2.69 -0.75 2.14
N ARG A 110 3.42 -1.83 2.47
CA ARG A 110 3.43 -3.09 1.71
C ARG A 110 2.58 -4.14 2.42
N ILE A 111 1.72 -4.85 1.69
CA ILE A 111 1.05 -6.03 2.25
C ILE A 111 2.09 -7.12 2.45
N HIS A 112 2.04 -7.81 3.59
CA HIS A 112 2.94 -8.90 3.90
C HIS A 112 2.68 -10.07 2.93
N PRO A 113 3.65 -10.49 2.11
CA PRO A 113 3.40 -11.42 1.01
C PRO A 113 3.10 -12.85 1.49
N LEU A 114 3.65 -13.25 2.62
CA LEU A 114 3.36 -14.56 3.23
C LEU A 114 2.07 -14.59 4.07
N VAL A 115 1.58 -13.44 4.53
CA VAL A 115 0.43 -13.36 5.45
C VAL A 115 -0.36 -12.07 5.20
N GLU A 116 -1.32 -12.12 4.27
CA GLU A 116 -2.05 -10.93 3.73
C GLU A 116 -2.78 -10.07 4.80
N ARG A 117 -3.01 -10.61 6.00
CA ARG A 117 -3.61 -9.90 7.13
C ARG A 117 -2.72 -8.81 7.73
N TYR A 118 -1.42 -8.84 7.43
CA TYR A 118 -0.46 -7.87 7.94
C TYR A 118 0.08 -6.98 6.83
N CYS A 119 0.56 -5.82 7.25
CA CYS A 119 1.38 -4.94 6.43
C CYS A 119 2.78 -4.83 7.03
N ILE A 120 3.78 -4.61 6.18
CA ILE A 120 5.20 -4.46 6.52
C ILE A 120 5.75 -3.17 5.90
N PRO A 121 6.84 -2.59 6.46
CA PRO A 121 7.51 -1.46 5.84
C PRO A 121 8.13 -1.79 4.49
N ASN A 122 8.52 -0.76 3.73
CA ASN A 122 9.47 -0.94 2.64
C ASN A 122 10.91 -1.11 3.19
N ALA A 123 11.80 -1.67 2.35
CA ALA A 123 13.19 -2.01 2.69
C ALA A 123 13.35 -2.94 3.91
N VAL A 124 12.46 -3.92 4.03
CA VAL A 124 12.58 -5.04 4.96
C VAL A 124 12.36 -6.36 4.21
N GLU A 125 12.92 -7.43 4.74
CA GLU A 125 12.67 -8.78 4.24
C GLU A 125 11.22 -9.21 4.52
N ASP A 126 10.69 -10.10 3.68
CA ASP A 126 9.34 -10.66 3.82
C ASP A 126 9.14 -11.54 5.06
N THR A 127 10.23 -11.86 5.75
CA THR A 127 10.26 -12.60 7.03
C THR A 127 10.24 -11.68 8.24
N THR A 128 10.16 -10.37 8.05
CA THR A 128 10.22 -9.39 9.13
C THR A 128 9.14 -9.61 10.18
N ASN A 129 9.49 -9.34 11.45
CA ASN A 129 8.52 -9.25 12.54
C ASN A 129 8.00 -7.81 12.74
N ASP A 130 8.60 -6.83 12.05
CA ASP A 130 8.09 -5.45 12.01
C ASP A 130 6.87 -5.40 11.09
N ARG A 131 5.71 -5.71 11.67
CA ARG A 131 4.45 -5.84 10.96
C ARG A 131 3.30 -5.32 11.80
N THR A 132 2.28 -4.82 11.14
CA THR A 132 1.07 -4.28 11.76
C THR A 132 -0.19 -4.88 11.12
N PRO A 133 -1.29 -5.09 11.86
CA PRO A 133 -2.54 -5.57 11.26
C PRO A 133 -3.01 -4.63 10.13
N ARG A 134 -3.38 -5.22 8.99
CA ARG A 134 -4.03 -4.50 7.88
C ARG A 134 -5.50 -4.22 8.18
N LEU A 135 -6.15 -5.19 8.81
CA LEU A 135 -7.55 -5.12 9.22
C LEU A 135 -7.63 -4.98 10.74
N ASN A 136 -8.75 -4.44 11.23
CA ASN A 136 -9.02 -4.38 12.66
C ASN A 136 -9.07 -5.81 13.22
N GLU A 137 -8.52 -6.05 14.40
CA GLU A 137 -8.48 -7.38 15.02
C GLU A 137 -9.87 -7.98 15.30
N ASN A 138 -10.90 -7.13 15.40
CA ASN A 138 -12.29 -7.55 15.56
C ASN A 138 -13.02 -7.74 14.23
N THR A 139 -12.31 -7.69 13.09
CA THR A 139 -12.91 -7.92 11.77
C THR A 139 -12.99 -9.41 11.51
N HIS A 140 -14.17 -9.89 11.13
CA HIS A 140 -14.42 -11.29 10.82
C HIS A 140 -15.18 -11.43 9.49
N PRO A 141 -14.60 -10.96 8.36
CA PRO A 141 -15.27 -10.95 7.07
C PRO A 141 -15.45 -12.37 6.53
N LEU A 142 -16.42 -12.55 5.62
CA LEU A 142 -16.72 -13.85 5.01
C LEU A 142 -15.52 -14.46 4.29
N SER A 143 -14.63 -13.62 3.74
CA SER A 143 -13.39 -14.06 3.07
C SER A 143 -12.42 -14.81 3.99
N TYR A 144 -12.57 -14.74 5.32
CA TYR A 144 -11.76 -15.55 6.25
C TYR A 144 -12.14 -17.04 6.22
N LEU A 145 -13.25 -17.44 5.60
CA LEU A 145 -13.60 -18.87 5.48
C LEU A 145 -12.62 -19.65 4.59
N ASN A 146 -11.93 -18.97 3.66
CA ASN A 146 -11.10 -19.62 2.65
C ASN A 146 -9.79 -18.86 2.35
N ASP A 147 -9.29 -18.07 3.30
CA ASP A 147 -8.05 -17.30 3.17
C ASP A 147 -6.77 -18.11 3.44
N GLN A 148 -6.91 -19.40 3.77
CA GLN A 148 -5.82 -20.32 4.12
C GLN A 148 -5.03 -19.91 5.39
N ASP A 149 -5.60 -19.05 6.24
CA ASP A 149 -4.97 -18.62 7.47
C ASP A 149 -5.67 -19.23 8.69
N MET A 150 -4.96 -20.11 9.42
CA MET A 150 -5.51 -20.74 10.63
C MET A 150 -5.73 -19.77 11.79
N GLY A 151 -5.21 -18.54 11.69
CA GLY A 151 -5.38 -17.50 12.71
C GLY A 151 -6.59 -16.60 12.51
N THR A 152 -7.37 -16.79 11.44
CA THR A 152 -8.56 -15.99 11.14
C THR A 152 -9.83 -16.82 11.28
N MET A 153 -10.97 -16.14 11.48
CA MET A 153 -12.28 -16.80 11.47
C MET A 153 -13.36 -15.83 11.02
N TRP A 154 -14.30 -16.32 10.23
CA TRP A 154 -15.55 -15.61 9.98
C TRP A 154 -16.49 -15.75 11.19
N LEU A 155 -17.20 -14.68 11.52
CA LEU A 155 -18.23 -14.67 12.56
C LEU A 155 -19.54 -14.22 11.92
N SER A 156 -20.62 -14.98 12.21
CA SER A 156 -21.96 -14.55 11.86
C SER A 156 -22.37 -13.31 12.68
N ARG A 157 -23.41 -12.63 12.23
CA ARG A 157 -24.12 -11.68 13.09
C ARG A 157 -24.71 -12.39 14.31
N VAL A 158 -24.99 -11.63 15.36
CA VAL A 158 -25.81 -12.09 16.47
C VAL A 158 -27.23 -12.36 15.95
N MET A 159 -27.77 -13.53 16.27
CA MET A 159 -29.09 -13.99 15.85
C MET A 159 -30.00 -14.16 17.07
N SER A 160 -31.27 -13.85 16.90
CA SER A 160 -32.34 -14.21 17.83
C SER A 160 -32.62 -15.72 17.79
N THR A 161 -33.37 -16.22 18.76
CA THR A 161 -33.77 -17.65 18.80
C THR A 161 -34.58 -18.05 17.57
N GLN A 162 -35.42 -17.16 17.03
CA GLN A 162 -36.22 -17.44 15.83
C GLN A 162 -35.34 -17.55 14.57
N GLU A 163 -34.32 -16.70 14.46
CA GLU A 163 -33.37 -16.75 13.33
C GLU A 163 -32.45 -17.99 13.41
N LEU A 164 -32.17 -18.48 14.62
CA LEU A 164 -31.45 -19.73 14.80
C LEU A 164 -32.24 -20.94 14.31
N ASP A 165 -33.58 -20.93 14.41
CA ASP A 165 -34.44 -21.99 13.88
C ASP A 165 -34.43 -22.02 12.33
N GLU A 166 -34.26 -20.87 11.68
CA GLU A 166 -34.10 -20.75 10.23
C GLU A 166 -32.69 -21.19 9.75
N GLY A 167 -31.69 -21.06 10.64
CA GLY A 167 -30.31 -21.45 10.38
C GLY A 167 -29.56 -20.43 9.51
N LEU A 168 -28.27 -20.70 9.31
CA LEU A 168 -27.40 -19.88 8.47
C LEU A 168 -26.87 -20.69 7.30
N THR A 169 -26.95 -20.11 6.10
CA THR A 169 -26.45 -20.74 4.86
C THR A 169 -25.22 -20.00 4.36
N VAL A 170 -24.12 -20.72 4.20
CA VAL A 170 -22.94 -20.27 3.45
C VAL A 170 -22.96 -20.95 2.09
N SER A 171 -22.96 -20.17 1.02
CA SER A 171 -22.89 -20.69 -0.35
C SER A 171 -21.47 -20.58 -0.88
N VAL A 172 -20.98 -21.63 -1.52
CA VAL A 172 -19.64 -21.67 -2.13
C VAL A 172 -19.81 -21.92 -3.63
N ASP A 173 -19.45 -20.91 -4.42
CA ASP A 173 -19.42 -21.03 -5.87
C ASP A 173 -18.02 -21.46 -6.31
N LEU A 174 -17.92 -22.69 -6.83
CA LEU A 174 -16.69 -23.19 -7.42
C LEU A 174 -16.58 -22.65 -8.86
N LEU A 175 -15.36 -22.25 -9.24
CA LEU A 175 -15.08 -21.86 -10.62
C LEU A 175 -15.34 -23.03 -11.58
N ASN A 176 -15.55 -22.75 -12.87
CA ASN A 176 -15.93 -23.74 -13.87
C ASN A 176 -15.16 -25.07 -13.77
N GLY A 177 -15.89 -26.18 -13.60
CA GLY A 177 -15.34 -27.52 -13.54
C GLY A 177 -16.32 -28.53 -12.94
N GLN A 178 -15.99 -29.81 -13.02
CA GLN A 178 -16.61 -30.86 -12.21
C GLN A 178 -15.64 -31.24 -11.10
N TYR A 179 -16.09 -31.14 -9.86
CA TYR A 179 -15.31 -31.49 -8.68
C TYR A 179 -15.88 -32.76 -8.06
N GLN A 180 -15.00 -33.68 -7.66
CA GLN A 180 -15.37 -34.77 -6.74
C GLN A 180 -15.17 -34.23 -5.33
N VAL A 181 -16.26 -34.15 -4.58
CA VAL A 181 -16.29 -33.65 -3.20
C VAL A 181 -16.45 -34.83 -2.26
#